data_AF-A0A956NFD7-F1
#
_entry.id   AF-A0A956NFD7-F1
#
_cell.length_a   1.000
_cell.length_b   1.000
_cell.length_c   1.000
_cell.angle_alpha   90.00
_cell.angle_beta   90.00
_cell.angle_gamma   90.00
#
_symmetry.space_group_name_H-M   'P 1'
#
loop_
_entity.id
_entity.type
_entity.pdbx_description
1 polymer ?
#
loop_
_entity_poly.entity_id
_entity_poly.type
_entity_poly.pdbx_seq_one_letter_code
_entity_poly.pdbx_strand_id
1 'polypeptide(L)' 'MESLGVGQQEGVIGELSKVTWAVGGGKGGVGKSLVAISLAYWLGRLKRRAILMDGDLGGANLHTMLGMR' A
#
# COMPACT_ATOMS: atom_id res chain seq x y z
N MET A 1 17.51 -44.56 14.80
CA MET A 1 16.68 -43.59 15.54
C MET A 1 17.52 -42.33 15.70
N GLU A 2 17.77 -41.64 14.59
CA GLU A 2 18.39 -40.32 14.56
C GLU A 2 17.26 -39.33 14.26
N SER A 3 17.00 -38.45 15.21
CA SER A 3 16.08 -37.34 15.05
C SER A 3 16.68 -36.37 14.02
N LEU A 4 16.16 -36.41 12.79
CA LEU A 4 16.34 -35.32 11.84
C LEU A 4 15.70 -34.08 12.47
N GLY A 5 16.56 -33.22 13.02
CA GLY A 5 16.19 -31.90 13.47
C GLY A 5 15.54 -31.16 12.31
N VAL A 6 14.24 -30.91 12.44
CA VAL A 6 13.54 -29.90 11.66
C VAL A 6 14.11 -28.56 12.10
N GLY A 7 15.30 -28.24 11.59
CA GLY A 7 15.83 -26.90 11.58
C GLY A 7 14.90 -26.08 10.72
N GLN A 8 14.05 -25.30 11.37
CA GLN A 8 13.26 -24.26 10.74
C GLN A 8 14.26 -23.38 9.98
N GLN A 9 14.25 -23.48 8.65
CA GLN A 9 14.86 -22.47 7.80
C GLN A 9 14.03 -21.21 8.02
N GLU A 10 14.41 -20.41 9.01
CA GLU A 10 14.00 -19.02 9.09
C GLU A 10 14.50 -18.36 7.80
N GLY A 11 13.60 -18.31 6.82
CA GLY A 11 13.90 -17.80 5.51
C GLY A 11 14.55 -16.43 5.65
N VAL A 12 15.69 -16.28 4.99
CA VAL A 12 16.29 -14.99 4.66
C VAL A 12 15.16 -14.11 4.14
N ILE A 13 14.64 -13.21 4.97
CA ILE A 13 13.71 -12.18 4.54
C ILE A 13 14.53 -11.22 3.69
N GLY A 14 14.79 -11.62 2.44
CA GLY A 14 15.38 -10.77 1.43
C GLY A 14 14.67 -9.44 1.48
N GLU A 15 15.45 -8.36 1.55
CA GLU A 15 14.95 -7.00 1.66
C GLU A 15 13.81 -6.80 0.65
N LEU A 16 12.58 -6.80 1.14
CA LEU A 16 11.41 -6.60 0.30
C LEU A 16 11.57 -5.20 -0.27
N SER A 17 11.89 -5.11 -1.57
CA SER A 17 12.02 -3.82 -2.25
C SER A 17 10.72 -3.05 -2.06
N LYS A 18 10.78 -2.01 -1.23
CA LYS A 18 9.65 -1.11 -1.01
C LYS A 18 9.57 -0.20 -2.23
N VAL A 19 8.41 -0.17 -2.86
CA VAL A 19 8.16 0.69 -4.02
C VAL A 19 7.21 1.81 -3.61
N THR A 20 7.59 3.05 -3.90
CA THR A 20 6.77 4.25 -3.62
C THR A 20 6.26 4.82 -4.94
N TRP A 21 4.95 4.99 -5.07
CA TRP A 21 4.33 5.61 -6.25
C TRP A 21 3.71 6.95 -5.89
N ALA A 22 4.04 7.98 -6.68
CA ALA A 22 3.41 9.29 -6.58
C ALA A 22 2.32 9.43 -7.64
N VAL A 23 1.09 9.75 -7.21
CA VAL A 23 -0.05 9.98 -8.11
C VAL A 23 -0.26 11.49 -8.27
N GLY A 24 0.23 12.04 -9.37
CA GLY A 24 0.13 13.48 -9.70
C GLY A 24 -0.92 13.82 -10.75
N GLY A 25 -1.10 15.11 -11.03
CA GLY A 25 -1.97 15.61 -12.11
C GLY A 25 -2.00 17.14 -12.16
N GLY A 26 -2.25 17.70 -13.35
CA GLY A 26 -2.04 19.13 -13.62
C GLY A 26 -3.16 20.10 -13.19
N LYS A 27 -4.31 19.59 -12.72
CA LYS A 27 -5.45 20.42 -12.27
C LYS A 27 -6.15 19.80 -11.05
N GLY A 28 -6.96 20.61 -10.36
CA GLY A 28 -7.90 20.15 -9.35
C GLY A 28 -9.01 19.29 -9.97
N GLY A 29 -9.56 18.33 -9.23
CA GLY A 29 -10.69 17.51 -9.68
C GLY A 29 -10.42 16.43 -10.75
N VAL A 30 -9.18 16.30 -11.26
CA VAL A 30 -8.83 15.29 -12.30
C VAL A 30 -8.86 13.83 -11.83
N GLY A 31 -9.26 13.55 -10.58
CA GLY A 31 -9.39 12.19 -10.07
C GLY A 31 -8.14 11.55 -9.45
N LYS A 32 -7.10 12.33 -9.10
CA LYS A 32 -5.85 11.82 -8.50
C LYS A 32 -6.11 10.92 -7.28
N SER A 33 -6.90 11.39 -6.32
CA SER A 33 -7.22 10.65 -5.10
C SER A 33 -8.03 9.38 -5.40
N LEU A 34 -8.93 9.42 -6.39
CA LEU A 34 -9.70 8.24 -6.81
C LEU A 34 -8.78 7.15 -7.38
N VAL A 35 -7.79 7.54 -8.20
CA VAL A 35 -6.78 6.60 -8.73
C VAL A 35 -5.94 6.02 -7.60
N ALA A 36 -5.46 6.85 -6.68
CA ALA A 36 -4.64 6.41 -5.54
C ALA A 36 -5.40 5.42 -4.62
N ILE A 37 -6.67 5.71 -4.31
CA ILE A 37 -7.54 4.82 -3.53
C ILE A 37 -7.77 3.50 -4.25
N SER A 38 -8.14 3.55 -5.53
CA SER A 38 -8.45 2.35 -6.31
C SER A 38 -7.23 1.42 -6.39
N LEU A 39 -6.04 1.99 -6.57
CA LEU A 39 -4.81 1.23 -6.56
C LEU A 39 -4.56 0.56 -5.20
N ALA A 40 -4.67 1.30 -4.10
CA ALA A 40 -4.49 0.76 -2.75
C ALA A 40 -5.50 -0.37 -2.46
N TYR A 41 -6.75 -0.20 -2.88
CA TYR A 41 -7.80 -1.21 -2.78
C TYR A 41 -7.42 -2.50 -3.52
N TRP A 42 -6.96 -2.40 -4.78
CA TRP A 42 -6.56 -3.56 -5.56
C TRP A 42 -5.29 -4.23 -5.02
N LEU A 43 -4.32 -3.47 -4.51
CA LEU A 43 -3.15 -4.04 -3.82
C LEU A 43 -3.57 -4.86 -2.58
N GLY A 44 -4.51 -4.33 -1.79
CA GLY A 44 -5.10 -5.06 -0.66
C GLY A 44 -5.83 -6.33 -1.12
N ARG A 45 -6.57 -6.27 -2.23
CA ARG A 45 -7.25 -7.45 -2.83
C ARG A 45 -6.27 -8.54 -3.26
N LEU A 46 -5.08 -8.16 -3.69
CA LEU A 46 -3.97 -9.06 -4.04
C LEU A 46 -3.13 -9.51 -2.84
N LYS A 47 -3.59 -9.25 -1.60
CA LYS A 47 -2.86 -9.55 -0.35
C LYS A 47 -1.48 -8.89 -0.27
N ARG A 48 -1.31 -7.73 -0.91
CA ARG A 48 -0.09 -6.90 -0.78
C ARG A 48 -0.30 -5.85 0.31
N ARG A 49 0.73 -5.65 1.14
CA ARG A 49 0.74 -4.56 2.12
C ARG A 49 0.95 -3.24 1.37
N ALA A 50 0.03 -2.30 1.53
CA ALA A 50 0.11 -0.97 0.95
C ALA A 50 -0.18 0.07 2.03
N ILE A 51 0.51 1.20 1.94
CA ILE A 51 0.24 2.40 2.72
C ILE A 51 -0.25 3.44 1.74
N LEU A 52 -1.39 4.06 2.04
CA LEU A 52 -1.94 5.16 1.26
C LEU A 52 -1.75 6.46 2.06
N MET A 53 -1.17 7.47 1.43
CA MET A 53 -0.88 8.77 2.04
C MET A 53 -1.55 9.88 1.22
N ASP A 54 -2.25 10.79 1.89
CA ASP A 54 -2.75 12.01 1.26
C ASP A 54 -1.62 13.05 1.25
N GLY A 55 -1.18 13.45 0.06
CA GLY A 55 -0.16 14.49 -0.10
C GLY A 55 -0.74 15.91 -0.08
N ASP A 56 -2.07 16.06 -0.06
CA ASP A 56 -2.75 17.36 -0.01
C ASP A 56 -2.95 17.80 1.45
N LEU A 57 -2.02 18.61 1.97
CA LEU A 57 -2.09 19.11 3.35
C LEU A 57 -3.17 20.19 3.55
N GLY A 58 -3.63 20.84 2.47
CA GLY A 58 -4.62 21.91 2.53
C GLY A 58 -6.06 21.43 2.34
N GLY A 59 -6.24 20.24 1.77
CA GLY A 59 -7.54 19.66 1.44
C GLY A 59 -7.52 18.14 1.44
N ALA A 60 -6.93 17.52 2.47
CA ALA A 60 -6.89 16.07 2.59
C ALA A 60 -8.31 15.48 2.53
N ASN A 61 -8.56 14.57 1.59
CA ASN A 61 -9.89 14.06 1.27
C ASN A 61 -9.98 12.53 1.30
N LEU A 62 -8.85 11.82 1.49
CA LEU A 62 -8.85 10.36 1.49
C LEU A 62 -9.79 9.75 2.53
N HIS A 63 -9.80 10.29 3.76
CA HIS A 63 -10.66 9.78 4.84
C HIS A 63 -12.14 9.88 4.46
N THR A 64 -12.56 11.03 3.94
CA THR A 64 -13.93 11.26 3.44
C THR A 64 -14.29 10.31 2.31
N MET A 65 -13.41 10.15 1.31
CA MET A 65 -13.66 9.25 0.17
C MET A 65 -13.74 7.78 0.57
N LEU A 66 -13.06 7.39 1.65
CA LEU A 66 -13.08 6.04 2.21
C LEU A 66 -14.19 5.84 3.25
N GLY A 67 -14.99 6.87 3.56
CA GLY A 67 -16.04 6.80 4.57
C GLY A 67 -15.51 6.69 6.02
N MET A 68 -14.27 7.12 6.26
CA MET A 68 -13.65 7.12 7.59
C MET A 68 -13.90 8.47 8.28
N ARG A 69 -14.21 8.42 9.59
CA ARG A 69 -14.41 9.58 10.46
C ARG A 69 -13.38 9.61 11.58
#